data_AF-A0A139NL48-F1
#
_entry.id   AF-A0A139NL48-F1
#
_cell.length_a   1.000
_cell.length_b   1.000
_cell.length_c   1.000
_cell.angle_alpha   90.00
_cell.angle_beta   90.00
_cell.angle_gamma   90.00
#
_symmetry.space_group_name_H-M   'P 1'
#
loop_
_entity.id
_entity.type
_entity.pdbx_description
1 polymer ?
#
loop_
_entity_poly.entity_id
_entity_poly.type
_entity_poly.pdbx_seq_one_letter_code
_entity_poly.pdbx_strand_id
1 'polypeptide(L)'
;MLATSFLAFWGNVSIDVHSCLDILVSQSFLGFLDGGTSEKNAQRLLKTEIARINADTQLAMLKENKFTHMIFVAEPGACDICGPLDGKAIPVSELEKGINMYPMHPNCRCSLYGHIEMRYKAGGSTLDRETTLNQDVEQAEEVKQTSGNRQKQIPHHAYNSVKDKWLTAADLSKAKVSEQYYWEHDGNKYHIDGRNVIFKPIDREIEVAEILSKTLGKHVIQVPEVHNLNSLKTPDYLIDEVRWDLKEIEKTGKNKIDNAIVNKKEQAGSFIIDVTKTLMGIDEIYSKIDRIYFNRHRDWLENIILVKDMEIIDIFERK
;
A
#
# COMPACT_ATOMS: atom_id res chain seq x y z
N MET A 1 0.50 -76.75 3.44
CA MET A 1 0.86 -76.52 2.01
C MET A 1 0.17 -75.23 1.60
N LEU A 2 0.79 -74.06 1.75
CA LEU A 2 1.84 -73.45 0.91
C LEU A 2 1.40 -73.19 -0.54
N ALA A 3 1.14 -71.91 -0.86
CA ALA A 3 1.72 -71.15 -1.98
C ALA A 3 1.09 -69.73 -1.97
N THR A 4 1.77 -68.65 -1.54
CA THR A 4 2.72 -67.77 -2.29
C THR A 4 2.12 -67.21 -3.59
N SER A 5 1.69 -65.93 -3.61
CA SER A 5 2.47 -64.71 -3.96
C SER A 5 2.32 -64.32 -5.44
N PHE A 6 1.87 -63.09 -5.75
CA PHE A 6 2.71 -62.03 -6.35
C PHE A 6 1.93 -60.73 -6.66
N LEU A 7 2.63 -59.61 -6.46
CA LEU A 7 2.25 -58.22 -6.75
C LEU A 7 2.10 -57.92 -8.26
N ALA A 8 1.28 -56.92 -8.60
CA ALA A 8 1.64 -55.88 -9.57
C ALA A 8 0.85 -54.58 -9.33
N PHE A 9 1.53 -53.47 -9.55
CA PHE A 9 1.25 -52.08 -9.18
C PHE A 9 0.62 -51.29 -10.34
N TRP A 10 0.36 -49.99 -10.11
CA TRP A 10 -0.16 -48.94 -11.01
C TRP A 10 -1.69 -48.94 -11.16
N GLY A 11 -2.44 -47.90 -10.84
CA GLY A 11 -2.12 -46.48 -10.62
C GLY A 11 -3.24 -45.69 -11.28
N ASN A 12 -4.14 -45.11 -10.50
CA ASN A 12 -5.04 -44.04 -10.94
C ASN A 12 -5.48 -43.25 -9.72
N VAL A 13 -4.78 -42.14 -9.50
CA VAL A 13 -5.20 -41.04 -8.63
C VAL A 13 -6.14 -40.19 -9.47
N SER A 14 -7.43 -40.25 -9.18
CA SER A 14 -8.36 -39.18 -9.53
C SER A 14 -8.33 -38.17 -8.40
N ILE A 15 -7.67 -37.02 -8.62
CA ILE A 15 -7.80 -35.85 -7.76
C ILE A 15 -9.13 -35.19 -8.11
N ASP A 16 -10.10 -35.36 -7.21
CA ASP A 16 -11.34 -34.59 -7.24
C ASP A 16 -11.06 -33.22 -6.61
N VAL A 17 -11.34 -32.15 -7.35
CA VAL A 17 -10.86 -30.78 -7.10
C VAL A 17 -11.75 -30.05 -6.08
N HIS A 18 -12.32 -30.77 -5.12
CA HIS A 18 -13.30 -30.25 -4.16
C HIS A 18 -12.90 -30.38 -2.68
N SER A 19 -11.63 -30.64 -2.36
CA SER A 19 -11.15 -30.76 -0.96
C SER A 19 -10.20 -29.66 -0.48
N CYS A 20 -10.04 -28.56 -1.23
CA CYS A 20 -9.16 -27.45 -0.82
C CYS A 20 -9.88 -26.27 -0.11
N LEU A 21 -11.13 -26.45 0.33
CA LEU A 21 -11.89 -25.40 1.02
C LEU A 21 -12.22 -25.69 2.50
N ASP A 22 -11.55 -26.66 3.14
CA ASP A 22 -11.80 -27.02 4.55
C ASP A 22 -10.67 -26.64 5.53
N ILE A 23 -9.76 -25.74 5.16
CA ILE A 23 -8.70 -25.24 6.08
C ILE A 23 -8.89 -23.77 6.49
N LEU A 24 -9.88 -23.04 5.96
CA LEU A 24 -10.06 -21.61 6.24
C LEU A 24 -11.46 -21.17 6.72
N VAL A 25 -12.25 -22.08 7.28
CA VAL A 25 -13.46 -21.70 8.05
C VAL A 25 -13.54 -22.51 9.34
N SER A 26 -12.72 -22.16 10.34
CA SER A 26 -12.98 -22.59 11.73
C SER A 26 -12.79 -21.49 12.78
N GLN A 27 -12.47 -20.25 12.39
CA GLN A 27 -12.37 -19.14 13.37
C GLN A 27 -13.72 -18.54 13.80
N SER A 28 -14.86 -19.05 13.33
CA SER A 28 -16.20 -18.62 13.74
C SER A 28 -17.00 -19.69 14.50
N PHE A 29 -16.38 -20.78 14.95
CA PHE A 29 -17.02 -21.83 15.76
C PHE A 29 -16.18 -22.23 16.99
N LEU A 30 -15.75 -21.24 17.78
CA LEU A 30 -15.24 -21.45 19.14
C LEU A 30 -16.18 -20.81 20.17
N GLY A 31 -17.48 -21.05 19.98
CA GLY A 31 -18.42 -21.07 21.08
C GLY A 31 -18.43 -22.48 21.65
N PHE A 32 -18.14 -22.62 22.95
CA PHE A 32 -18.52 -23.77 23.78
C PHE A 32 -17.59 -25.00 23.80
N LEU A 33 -16.37 -24.86 24.35
CA LEU A 33 -15.71 -25.94 25.07
C LEU A 33 -15.02 -25.37 26.32
N ASP A 34 -15.63 -25.58 27.48
CA ASP A 34 -15.02 -25.25 28.77
C ASP A 34 -13.91 -26.28 29.08
N GLY A 35 -12.71 -26.00 28.56
CA GLY A 35 -11.52 -26.78 28.88
C GLY A 35 -11.27 -26.80 30.40
N GLY A 36 -11.00 -27.99 30.94
CA GLY A 36 -10.73 -28.18 32.37
C GLY A 36 -9.49 -27.42 32.85
N THR A 37 -9.34 -27.25 34.17
CA THR A 37 -8.23 -26.50 34.79
C THR A 37 -6.84 -26.99 34.33
N SER A 38 -6.68 -28.29 34.08
CA SER A 38 -5.43 -28.89 33.57
C SER A 38 -5.12 -28.45 32.14
N GLU A 39 -6.11 -28.39 31.25
CA GLU A 39 -5.95 -27.97 29.86
C GLU A 39 -5.61 -26.47 29.79
N LYS A 40 -6.34 -25.63 30.53
CA LYS A 40 -6.07 -24.19 30.60
C LYS A 40 -4.65 -23.91 31.13
N ASN A 41 -4.18 -24.71 32.09
CA ASN A 41 -2.80 -24.63 32.60
C ASN A 41 -1.76 -25.06 31.55
N ALA A 42 -2.00 -26.16 30.82
CA ALA A 42 -1.11 -26.62 29.75
C ALA A 42 -1.03 -25.59 28.61
N GLN A 43 -2.17 -25.03 28.18
CA GLN A 43 -2.23 -23.99 27.15
C GLN A 43 -1.44 -22.74 27.56
N ARG A 44 -1.52 -22.32 28.83
CA ARG A 44 -0.76 -21.18 29.35
C ARG A 44 0.75 -21.42 29.24
N LEU A 45 1.23 -22.60 29.63
CA LEU A 45 2.65 -22.96 29.56
C LEU A 45 3.16 -22.94 28.11
N LEU A 46 2.41 -23.54 27.19
CA LEU A 46 2.74 -23.54 25.76
C LEU A 46 2.79 -22.11 25.19
N LYS A 47 1.80 -21.27 25.50
CA LYS A 47 1.76 -19.87 25.05
C LYS A 47 2.95 -19.07 25.56
N THR A 48 3.30 -19.19 26.84
CA THR A 48 4.44 -18.48 27.42
C THR A 48 5.77 -18.93 26.82
N GLU A 49 5.92 -20.23 26.54
CA GLU A 49 7.15 -20.76 25.98
C GLU A 49 7.33 -20.34 24.52
N ILE A 50 6.27 -20.42 23.71
CA ILE A 50 6.28 -19.92 22.33
C ILE A 50 6.62 -18.43 22.29
N ALA A 51 6.01 -17.63 23.17
CA ALA A 51 6.29 -16.20 23.23
C ALA A 51 7.75 -15.91 23.62
N ARG A 52 8.31 -16.67 24.57
CA ARG A 52 9.72 -16.58 24.96
C ARG A 52 10.67 -16.96 23.81
N ILE A 53 10.41 -18.07 23.12
CA ILE A 53 11.23 -18.52 21.98
C ILE A 53 11.19 -17.46 20.86
N ASN A 54 10.01 -16.94 20.52
CA ASN A 54 9.88 -15.88 19.52
C ASN A 54 10.68 -14.63 19.90
N ALA A 55 10.65 -14.22 21.17
CA ALA A 55 11.44 -13.10 21.66
C ALA A 55 12.95 -13.38 21.53
N ASP A 56 13.41 -14.58 21.90
CA ASP A 56 14.81 -14.98 21.75
C ASP A 56 15.27 -14.95 20.28
N THR A 57 14.44 -15.46 19.37
CA THR A 57 14.72 -15.40 17.92
C THR A 57 14.81 -13.95 17.43
N GLN A 58 13.89 -13.08 17.83
CA GLN A 58 13.94 -11.67 17.42
C GLN A 58 15.16 -10.94 17.98
N LEU A 59 15.51 -11.16 19.25
CA LEU A 59 16.71 -10.58 19.85
C LEU A 59 17.99 -11.04 19.13
N ALA A 60 18.08 -12.33 18.80
CA ALA A 60 19.19 -12.87 18.02
C ALA A 60 19.26 -12.22 16.63
N MET A 61 18.13 -12.15 15.92
CA MET A 61 18.05 -11.48 14.61
C MET A 61 18.45 -10.01 14.67
N LEU A 62 18.04 -9.28 15.70
CA LEU A 62 18.40 -7.87 15.87
C LEU A 62 19.92 -7.69 16.05
N LYS A 63 20.54 -8.56 16.86
CA LYS A 63 21.98 -8.56 17.11
C LYS A 63 22.78 -8.96 15.88
N GLU A 64 22.37 -10.03 15.18
CA GLU A 64 23.07 -10.54 13.99
C GLU A 64 23.03 -9.54 12.83
N ASN A 65 21.90 -8.87 12.63
CA ASN A 65 21.71 -7.89 11.56
C ASN A 65 22.16 -6.47 11.94
N LYS A 66 22.78 -6.30 13.11
CA LYS A 66 23.35 -5.01 13.58
C LYS A 66 22.32 -3.88 13.67
N PHE A 67 21.10 -4.19 14.11
CA PHE A 67 20.15 -3.16 14.48
C PHE A 67 20.65 -2.43 15.74
N THR A 68 20.43 -1.12 15.79
CA THR A 68 20.90 -0.29 16.92
C THR A 68 19.88 -0.26 18.05
N HIS A 69 18.59 -0.18 17.70
CA HIS A 69 17.49 0.01 18.62
C HIS A 69 16.34 -0.92 18.23
N MET A 70 15.49 -1.20 19.20
CA MET A 70 14.22 -1.88 19.04
C MET A 70 13.11 -0.92 19.44
N ILE A 71 12.02 -0.89 18.68
CA ILE A 71 10.82 -0.13 19.04
C ILE A 71 9.74 -1.11 19.46
N PHE A 72 9.22 -0.90 20.67
CA PHE A 72 8.16 -1.72 21.22
C PHE A 72 6.80 -1.26 20.65
N VAL A 73 5.97 -2.22 20.24
CA VAL A 73 4.65 -1.95 19.64
C VAL A 73 3.58 -2.64 20.49
N ALA A 74 2.76 -1.84 21.14
CA ALA A 74 1.65 -2.32 21.93
C ALA A 74 0.39 -2.52 21.07
N GLU A 75 -0.49 -3.44 21.49
CA GLU A 75 -1.78 -3.64 20.80
C GLU A 75 -2.70 -2.41 21.03
N PRO A 76 -3.63 -2.06 20.12
CA PRO A 76 -4.57 -0.92 20.27
C PRO A 76 -5.51 -0.92 21.50
N GLY A 77 -5.29 -1.81 22.48
CA GLY A 77 -5.94 -1.87 23.79
C GLY A 77 -4.97 -2.41 24.85
N ALA A 78 -3.70 -1.99 24.76
CA ALA A 78 -2.62 -2.47 25.62
C ALA A 78 -2.94 -2.34 27.10
N CYS A 79 -2.48 -3.31 27.90
CA CYS A 79 -2.61 -3.26 29.35
C CYS A 79 -1.70 -2.17 29.96
N ASP A 80 -1.93 -1.86 31.22
CA ASP A 80 -1.16 -0.85 31.98
C ASP A 80 0.35 -1.15 32.06
N ILE A 81 0.77 -2.39 31.79
CA ILE A 81 2.18 -2.79 31.76
C ILE A 81 2.82 -2.47 30.39
N CYS A 82 2.11 -2.75 29.30
CA CYS A 82 2.64 -2.64 27.95
C CYS A 82 2.40 -1.26 27.32
N GLY A 83 1.30 -0.60 27.66
CA GLY A 83 0.95 0.73 27.16
C GLY A 83 2.08 1.75 27.35
N PRO A 84 2.70 1.85 28.55
CA PRO A 84 3.81 2.77 28.78
C PRO A 84 5.08 2.45 28.00
N LEU A 85 5.20 1.25 27.43
CA LEU A 85 6.36 0.86 26.62
C LEU A 85 6.16 1.14 25.13
N ASP A 86 4.93 1.40 24.70
CA ASP A 86 4.62 1.63 23.28
C ASP A 86 5.50 2.74 22.68
N GLY A 87 5.97 2.55 21.46
CA GLY A 87 6.79 3.50 20.71
C GLY A 87 8.20 3.78 21.30
N LYS A 88 8.57 3.19 22.44
CA LYS A 88 9.89 3.44 23.04
C LYS A 88 11.00 2.75 22.24
N ALA A 89 11.96 3.55 21.79
CA ALA A 89 13.18 3.06 21.19
C ALA A 89 14.19 2.65 22.29
N ILE A 90 14.48 1.36 22.41
CA ILE A 90 15.37 0.79 23.41
C ILE A 90 16.62 0.23 22.70
N PRO A 91 17.84 0.54 23.14
CA PRO A 91 19.06 -0.01 22.55
C PRO A 91 19.07 -1.54 22.58
N VAL A 92 19.49 -2.19 21.49
CA VAL A 92 19.50 -3.66 21.38
C VAL A 92 20.40 -4.32 22.45
N SER A 93 21.42 -3.62 22.93
CA SER A 93 22.31 -4.06 24.02
C SER A 93 21.63 -4.12 25.39
N GLU A 94 20.55 -3.37 25.58
CA GLU A 94 19.84 -3.22 26.85
C GLU A 94 18.54 -4.04 26.90
N LEU A 95 18.26 -4.84 25.86
CA LEU A 95 17.02 -5.60 25.76
C LEU A 95 17.00 -6.80 26.70
N GLU A 96 15.97 -6.82 27.55
CA GLU A 96 15.65 -7.86 28.51
C GLU A 96 14.18 -8.27 28.38
N LYS A 97 13.96 -9.56 28.06
CA LYS A 97 12.63 -10.17 27.94
C LYS A 97 11.88 -10.04 29.27
N GLY A 98 10.66 -9.53 29.23
CA GLY A 98 9.80 -9.34 30.40
C GLY A 98 10.00 -8.03 31.16
N ILE A 99 10.98 -7.20 30.78
CA ILE A 99 11.22 -5.88 31.40
C ILE A 99 10.99 -4.77 30.38
N ASN A 100 11.67 -4.83 29.24
CA ASN A 100 11.58 -3.83 28.19
C ASN A 100 11.38 -4.45 26.80
N MET A 101 11.26 -5.76 26.74
CA MET A 101 11.00 -6.54 25.53
C MET A 101 9.93 -7.59 25.84
N TYR A 102 9.01 -7.84 24.90
CA TYR A 102 7.99 -8.88 25.09
C TYR A 102 8.66 -10.26 25.30
N PRO A 103 8.02 -11.23 25.97
CA PRO A 103 6.68 -11.16 26.58
C PRO A 103 6.67 -10.52 27.98
N MET A 104 5.81 -9.52 28.19
CA MET A 104 5.66 -8.84 29.49
C MET A 104 4.75 -9.60 30.46
N HIS A 105 3.80 -10.37 29.93
CA HIS A 105 2.83 -11.15 30.69
C HIS A 105 2.38 -12.38 29.90
N PRO A 106 1.75 -13.40 30.53
CA PRO A 106 1.45 -14.67 29.87
C PRO A 106 0.55 -14.61 28.63
N ASN A 107 -0.29 -13.57 28.54
CA ASN A 107 -1.18 -13.32 27.40
C ASN A 107 -0.76 -12.07 26.61
N CYS A 108 0.53 -11.73 26.60
CA CYS A 108 1.06 -10.59 25.87
C CYS A 108 0.86 -10.78 24.36
N ARG A 109 0.30 -9.76 23.72
CA ARG A 109 0.02 -9.69 22.26
C ARG A 109 0.82 -8.58 21.57
N CYS A 110 1.73 -7.96 22.31
CA CYS A 110 2.60 -6.90 21.83
C CYS A 110 3.67 -7.47 20.89
N SER A 111 4.18 -6.62 20.01
CA SER A 111 5.23 -6.94 19.05
C SER A 111 6.36 -5.92 19.17
N LEU A 112 7.39 -6.09 18.35
CA LEU A 112 8.47 -5.12 18.19
C LEU A 112 9.00 -5.14 16.77
N TYR A 113 9.76 -4.12 16.42
CA TYR A 113 10.60 -4.13 15.22
C TYR A 113 11.96 -3.49 15.48
N GLY A 114 12.94 -3.88 14.65
CA GLY A 114 14.29 -3.34 14.70
C GLY A 114 14.42 -2.03 13.96
N HIS A 115 15.22 -1.11 14.51
CA HIS A 115 15.52 0.18 13.90
C HIS A 115 17.00 0.53 13.96
N ILE A 116 17.45 1.21 12.91
CA ILE A 116 18.82 1.68 12.77
C ILE A 116 18.83 3.19 13.02
N GLU A 117 19.54 3.62 14.05
CA GLU A 117 19.80 5.01 14.37
C GLU A 117 20.68 5.58 13.26
N MET A 118 20.15 6.57 12.56
CA MET A 118 20.92 7.40 11.65
C MET A 118 20.87 8.83 12.18
N ARG A 119 22.04 9.46 12.31
CA ARG A 119 22.16 10.87 12.69
C ARG A 119 22.23 11.73 11.44
N TYR A 120 21.35 12.71 11.34
CA TYR A 120 21.31 13.61 10.20
C TYR A 120 22.36 14.71 10.32
N LYS A 121 22.91 15.15 9.17
CA LYS A 121 23.89 16.25 9.11
C LYS A 121 23.34 17.59 9.61
N ALA A 122 22.02 17.79 9.54
CA ALA A 122 21.33 18.98 10.01
C ALA A 122 21.02 18.96 11.52
N GLY A 123 21.44 17.90 12.24
CA GLY A 123 21.00 17.62 13.60
C GLY A 123 19.78 16.69 13.63
N GLY A 124 19.60 15.95 14.72
CA GLY A 124 18.53 14.97 14.93
C GLY A 124 18.89 13.53 14.52
N SER A 125 18.10 12.58 15.01
CA SER A 125 18.25 11.15 14.77
C SER A 125 16.96 10.52 14.22
N THR A 126 17.06 9.37 13.56
CA THR A 126 15.89 8.57 13.19
C THR A 126 15.09 8.04 14.39
N LEU A 127 15.63 8.14 15.61
CA LEU A 127 14.94 7.76 16.84
C LEU A 127 13.98 8.86 17.31
N ASP A 128 14.31 10.12 17.02
CA ASP A 128 13.55 11.29 17.46
C ASP A 128 12.13 11.31 16.86
N ARG A 129 11.94 10.63 15.73
CA ARG A 129 10.63 10.49 15.06
C ARG A 129 9.74 9.45 15.74
N GLU A 130 10.33 8.44 16.35
CA GLU A 130 9.60 7.34 16.98
C GLU A 130 9.25 7.64 18.45
N THR A 131 10.13 8.35 19.17
CA THR A 131 9.89 8.76 20.56
C THR A 131 8.82 9.83 20.71
N THR A 132 8.57 10.66 19.69
CA THR A 132 7.53 11.70 19.69
C THR A 132 6.09 11.21 19.53
N LEU A 133 5.85 9.91 19.28
CA LEU A 133 4.47 9.40 19.17
C LEU A 133 3.70 9.38 20.50
N ASN A 134 4.40 9.48 21.65
CA ASN A 134 3.81 9.26 22.99
C ASN A 134 4.06 10.36 24.03
N GLN A 135 4.43 11.59 23.64
CA GLN A 135 4.63 12.70 24.58
C GLN A 135 3.46 13.69 24.71
N ASP A 136 2.25 13.34 24.25
CA ASP A 136 1.06 14.20 24.38
C ASP A 136 0.20 13.92 25.64
N VAL A 137 0.72 13.18 26.63
CA VAL A 137 0.04 13.01 27.92
C VAL A 137 1.06 13.16 29.05
N GLU A 138 0.74 14.02 30.01
CA GLU A 138 1.55 14.39 31.19
C GLU A 138 2.58 15.49 30.98
N GLN A 139 2.10 16.73 30.83
CA GLN A 139 2.20 17.71 31.93
C GLN A 139 1.42 18.98 31.55
N ALA A 140 0.16 19.00 31.97
CA ALA A 140 -0.58 20.23 32.13
C ALA A 140 -0.16 20.84 33.47
N GLU A 141 0.62 21.93 33.44
CA GLU A 141 0.46 23.03 34.39
C GLU A 141 1.08 24.33 33.82
N GLU A 142 0.24 25.37 33.78
CA GLU A 142 0.50 26.79 33.51
C GLU A 142 0.76 27.31 32.08
N VAL A 143 -0.36 27.42 31.36
CA VAL A 143 -0.80 28.49 30.46
C VAL A 143 0.14 29.70 30.28
N LYS A 144 0.72 29.84 29.08
CA LYS A 144 0.67 31.11 28.32
C LYS A 144 0.38 30.84 26.86
N GLN A 145 -0.72 31.44 26.41
CA GLN A 145 -1.27 31.40 25.06
C GLN A 145 -0.26 31.90 24.02
N THR A 146 -0.13 31.20 22.91
CA THR A 146 -0.14 31.84 21.58
C THR A 146 -0.43 30.80 20.51
N SER A 147 -1.61 30.93 19.92
CA SER A 147 -2.14 30.15 18.81
C SER A 147 -1.20 30.22 17.61
N GLY A 148 -0.79 29.07 17.09
CA GLY A 148 0.00 28.96 15.86
C GLY A 148 -0.12 27.55 15.28
N ASN A 149 -0.96 27.42 14.24
CA ASN A 149 -1.14 26.24 13.39
C ASN A 149 0.15 25.42 13.21
N ARG A 150 0.17 24.17 13.67
CA ARG A 150 1.20 23.20 13.29
C ARG A 150 0.57 22.13 12.39
N GLN A 151 0.71 22.35 11.09
CA GLN A 151 0.47 21.33 10.07
C GLN A 151 1.37 20.12 10.37
N LYS A 152 0.76 18.94 10.54
CA LYS A 152 1.44 17.64 10.71
C LYS A 152 2.46 17.47 9.58
N GLN A 153 3.74 17.31 9.92
CA GLN A 153 4.78 17.02 8.92
C GLN A 153 4.62 15.57 8.44
N ILE A 154 4.23 15.46 7.16
CA ILE A 154 3.97 14.24 6.40
C ILE A 154 5.28 13.45 6.24
N PRO A 155 5.29 12.09 6.32
CA PRO A 155 6.44 11.28 5.92
C PRO A 155 7.00 11.76 4.57
N HIS A 156 8.34 11.89 4.47
CA HIS A 156 8.99 12.51 3.30
C HIS A 156 8.99 11.56 2.10
N HIS A 157 7.81 11.33 1.51
CA HIS A 157 7.65 10.67 0.22
C HIS A 157 8.27 11.52 -0.89
N ALA A 158 8.66 10.89 -2.00
CA ALA A 158 9.15 11.60 -3.19
C ALA A 158 8.03 12.37 -3.92
N TYR A 159 6.77 12.12 -3.53
CA TYR A 159 5.56 12.77 -4.03
C TYR A 159 4.80 13.49 -2.92
N ASN A 160 3.78 14.26 -3.30
CA ASN A 160 2.73 14.78 -2.44
C ASN A 160 1.45 13.96 -2.67
N SER A 161 0.87 13.37 -1.62
CA SER A 161 -0.49 12.82 -1.68
C SER A 161 -1.46 13.99 -1.57
N VAL A 162 -2.28 14.19 -2.60
CA VAL A 162 -3.11 15.38 -2.80
C VAL A 162 -4.58 15.04 -3.03
N LYS A 163 -5.00 13.80 -2.79
CA LYS A 163 -6.40 13.38 -2.93
C LYS A 163 -7.36 14.34 -2.24
N ASP A 164 -7.14 14.64 -0.97
CA ASP A 164 -8.03 15.51 -0.18
C ASP A 164 -8.12 16.93 -0.74
N LYS A 165 -7.00 17.45 -1.27
CA LYS A 165 -6.95 18.76 -1.93
C LYS A 165 -7.83 18.76 -3.19
N TRP A 166 -7.75 17.71 -4.00
CA TRP A 166 -8.57 17.57 -5.20
C TRP A 166 -10.06 17.37 -4.88
N LEU A 167 -10.37 16.54 -3.88
CA LEU A 167 -11.75 16.31 -3.43
C LEU A 167 -12.38 17.58 -2.84
N THR A 168 -11.62 18.36 -2.07
CA THR A 168 -12.12 19.62 -1.48
C THR A 168 -12.35 20.69 -2.54
N ALA A 169 -11.55 20.68 -3.60
CA ALA A 169 -11.69 21.59 -4.74
C ALA A 169 -12.71 21.13 -5.80
N ALA A 170 -13.33 19.96 -5.61
CA ALA A 170 -14.22 19.35 -6.59
C ALA A 170 -15.49 20.19 -6.78
N ASP A 171 -15.77 20.54 -8.03
CA ASP A 171 -16.95 21.29 -8.42
C ASP A 171 -17.86 20.38 -9.24
N LEU A 172 -18.80 19.72 -8.56
CA LEU A 172 -19.70 18.73 -9.20
C LEU A 172 -20.53 19.33 -10.34
N SER A 173 -20.69 20.66 -10.42
CA SER A 173 -21.38 21.30 -11.54
C SER A 173 -20.60 21.19 -12.87
N LYS A 174 -19.28 20.96 -12.79
CA LYS A 174 -18.39 20.75 -13.93
C LYS A 174 -18.16 19.28 -14.26
N ALA A 175 -18.70 18.37 -13.45
CA ALA A 175 -18.64 16.93 -13.70
C ALA A 175 -19.35 16.63 -15.03
N LYS A 176 -18.56 16.31 -16.05
CA LYS A 176 -19.05 15.97 -17.38
C LYS A 176 -18.04 15.08 -18.06
N VAL A 177 -18.52 14.07 -18.77
CA VAL A 177 -17.73 13.32 -19.74
C VAL A 177 -18.15 13.77 -21.14
N SER A 178 -17.19 14.06 -22.01
CA SER A 178 -17.46 14.36 -23.42
C SER A 178 -16.49 13.65 -24.34
N GLU A 179 -16.90 13.55 -25.61
CA GLU A 179 -16.12 12.91 -26.64
C GLU A 179 -15.53 13.97 -27.56
N GLN A 180 -14.27 13.81 -27.94
CA GLN A 180 -13.64 14.64 -28.96
C GLN A 180 -13.59 13.90 -30.29
N TYR A 181 -14.06 14.56 -31.36
CA TYR A 181 -14.07 13.95 -32.70
C TYR A 181 -12.84 14.30 -33.57
N TYR A 182 -11.79 14.83 -32.95
CA TYR A 182 -10.53 15.17 -33.60
C TYR A 182 -9.36 15.19 -32.61
N TRP A 183 -8.13 15.04 -33.10
CA TRP A 183 -6.91 15.30 -32.35
C TRP A 183 -6.16 16.48 -32.95
N GLU A 184 -5.59 17.35 -32.12
CA GLU A 184 -4.75 18.46 -32.58
C GLU A 184 -3.31 18.25 -32.12
N HIS A 185 -2.38 18.26 -33.08
CA HIS A 185 -0.95 18.15 -32.80
C HIS A 185 -0.16 19.02 -33.76
N ASP A 186 0.77 19.82 -33.25
CA ASP A 186 1.61 20.74 -34.02
C ASP A 186 0.80 21.65 -34.98
N GLY A 187 -0.38 22.09 -34.54
CA GLY A 187 -1.28 22.94 -35.33
C GLY A 187 -2.06 22.22 -36.44
N ASN A 188 -1.89 20.90 -36.59
CA ASN A 188 -2.66 20.08 -37.51
C ASN A 188 -3.84 19.41 -36.78
N LYS A 189 -5.02 19.45 -37.39
CA LYS A 189 -6.23 18.77 -36.90
C LYS A 189 -6.48 17.48 -37.66
N TYR A 190 -6.56 16.39 -36.91
CA TYR A 190 -6.81 15.03 -37.39
C TYR A 190 -8.24 14.63 -37.01
N HIS A 191 -9.15 14.67 -37.97
CA HIS A 191 -10.55 14.27 -37.76
C HIS A 191 -10.73 12.76 -37.89
N ILE A 192 -11.73 12.20 -37.20
CA ILE A 192 -12.08 10.78 -37.31
C ILE A 192 -12.40 10.43 -38.76
N ASP A 193 -11.63 9.51 -39.32
CA ASP A 193 -11.75 9.00 -40.69
C ASP A 193 -12.05 7.49 -40.73
N GLY A 194 -12.04 6.83 -39.56
CA GLY A 194 -12.24 5.39 -39.41
C GLY A 194 -11.07 4.53 -39.93
N ARG A 195 -9.95 5.13 -40.31
CA ARG A 195 -8.75 4.44 -40.83
C ARG A 195 -7.49 4.81 -40.06
N ASN A 196 -7.15 6.09 -40.02
CA ASN A 196 -5.98 6.60 -39.31
C ASN A 196 -6.38 7.27 -37.98
N VAL A 197 -7.60 7.76 -37.87
CA VAL A 197 -8.13 8.37 -36.64
C VAL A 197 -9.41 7.64 -36.29
N ILE A 198 -9.40 6.94 -35.16
CA ILE A 198 -10.47 6.04 -34.73
C ILE A 198 -10.87 6.40 -33.31
N PHE A 199 -12.17 6.64 -33.09
CA PHE A 199 -12.73 6.79 -31.76
C PHE A 199 -13.44 5.49 -31.37
N LYS A 200 -12.81 4.70 -30.50
CA LYS A 200 -13.34 3.43 -30.02
C LYS A 200 -12.88 3.16 -28.59
N PRO A 201 -13.36 3.94 -27.61
CA PRO A 201 -13.02 3.72 -26.21
C PRO A 201 -13.49 2.34 -25.75
N ILE A 202 -12.72 1.69 -24.88
CA ILE A 202 -13.11 0.43 -24.25
C ILE A 202 -14.00 0.69 -23.03
N ASP A 203 -14.81 -0.30 -22.62
CA ASP A 203 -15.74 -0.16 -21.49
C ASP A 203 -15.04 0.35 -20.22
N ARG A 204 -13.83 -0.13 -19.96
CA ARG A 204 -13.05 0.29 -18.80
C ARG A 204 -12.63 1.76 -18.84
N GLU A 205 -12.35 2.29 -20.03
CA GLU A 205 -12.01 3.72 -20.17
C GLU A 205 -13.23 4.60 -19.94
N ILE A 206 -14.40 4.15 -20.38
CA ILE A 206 -15.67 4.84 -20.14
C ILE A 206 -15.96 4.85 -18.62
N GLU A 207 -15.84 3.70 -17.95
CA GLU A 207 -16.03 3.58 -16.51
C GLU A 207 -15.10 4.51 -15.72
N VAL A 208 -13.80 4.50 -16.05
CA VAL A 208 -12.81 5.34 -15.36
C VAL A 208 -13.06 6.82 -15.62
N ALA A 209 -13.42 7.21 -16.84
CA ALA A 209 -13.77 8.60 -17.15
C ALA A 209 -14.94 9.09 -16.29
N GLU A 210 -15.96 8.25 -16.09
CA GLU A 210 -17.09 8.58 -15.22
C GLU A 210 -16.67 8.73 -13.75
N ILE A 211 -15.84 7.81 -13.23
CA ILE A 211 -15.31 7.89 -11.86
C ILE A 211 -14.56 9.21 -11.67
N LEU A 212 -13.66 9.55 -12.58
CA LEU A 212 -12.86 10.77 -12.50
C LEU A 212 -13.75 12.02 -12.55
N SER A 213 -14.68 12.08 -13.49
CA SER A 213 -15.61 13.20 -13.65
C SER A 213 -16.45 13.42 -12.39
N LYS A 214 -17.09 12.35 -11.89
CA LYS A 214 -18.00 12.43 -10.73
C LYS A 214 -17.26 12.69 -9.42
N THR A 215 -16.09 12.07 -9.23
CA THR A 215 -15.35 12.16 -7.96
C THR A 215 -14.58 13.47 -7.85
N LEU A 216 -13.99 13.95 -8.95
CA LEU A 216 -13.14 15.14 -8.94
C LEU A 216 -13.92 16.41 -9.36
N GLY A 217 -15.16 16.28 -9.81
CA GLY A 217 -15.95 17.40 -10.32
C GLY A 217 -15.29 18.05 -11.54
N LYS A 218 -14.78 17.23 -12.45
CA LYS A 218 -13.99 17.69 -13.62
C LYS A 218 -14.69 17.34 -14.93
N HIS A 219 -14.40 18.15 -15.94
CA HIS A 219 -14.75 17.82 -17.32
C HIS A 219 -13.67 16.89 -17.88
N VAL A 220 -14.04 15.64 -18.15
CA VAL A 220 -13.17 14.62 -18.72
C VAL A 220 -13.52 14.47 -20.20
N ILE A 221 -12.55 14.70 -21.08
CA ILE A 221 -12.73 14.60 -22.53
C ILE A 221 -12.02 13.34 -23.01
N GLN A 222 -12.73 12.41 -23.63
CA GLN A 222 -12.15 11.22 -24.26
C GLN A 222 -11.60 11.57 -25.64
N VAL A 223 -10.40 11.08 -25.94
CA VAL A 223 -9.62 11.45 -27.13
C VAL A 223 -9.60 10.28 -28.14
N PRO A 224 -9.69 10.54 -29.45
CA PRO A 224 -9.57 9.49 -30.46
C PRO A 224 -8.12 9.01 -30.62
N GLU A 225 -7.96 7.74 -30.94
CA GLU A 225 -6.66 7.16 -31.24
C GLU A 225 -6.20 7.52 -32.66
N VAL A 226 -4.91 7.88 -32.79
CA VAL A 226 -4.28 8.15 -34.08
C VAL A 226 -3.30 7.02 -34.43
N HIS A 227 -3.59 6.30 -35.51
CA HIS A 227 -2.75 5.25 -36.07
C HIS A 227 -2.03 5.74 -37.34
N ASN A 228 -0.85 5.17 -37.59
CA ASN A 228 -0.13 5.25 -38.87
C ASN A 228 0.20 6.66 -39.42
N LEU A 229 0.07 7.71 -38.61
CA LEU A 229 0.48 9.08 -38.93
C LEU A 229 1.63 9.49 -38.01
N ASN A 230 2.83 9.66 -38.58
CA ASN A 230 4.01 10.25 -37.92
C ASN A 230 4.34 9.73 -36.50
N SER A 231 3.97 8.48 -36.17
CA SER A 231 4.12 7.90 -34.83
C SER A 231 3.52 8.74 -33.70
N LEU A 232 2.46 9.51 -33.98
CA LEU A 232 1.77 10.32 -32.99
C LEU A 232 1.17 9.43 -31.90
N LYS A 233 1.43 9.78 -30.63
CA LYS A 233 0.87 9.09 -29.47
C LYS A 233 -0.20 9.98 -28.85
N THR A 234 -1.43 9.47 -28.79
CA THR A 234 -2.58 10.15 -28.20
C THR A 234 -2.84 9.64 -26.78
N PRO A 235 -3.16 10.51 -25.82
CA PRO A 235 -3.66 10.09 -24.51
C PRO A 235 -5.08 9.53 -24.62
N ASP A 236 -5.57 8.92 -23.54
CA ASP A 236 -6.95 8.42 -23.48
C ASP A 236 -7.91 9.56 -23.08
N TYR A 237 -7.46 10.48 -22.21
CA TYR A 237 -8.25 11.62 -21.74
C TYR A 237 -7.50 12.96 -21.78
N LEU A 238 -8.28 14.03 -21.90
CA LEU A 238 -7.91 15.39 -21.54
C LEU A 238 -8.73 15.83 -20.32
N ILE A 239 -8.05 16.28 -19.27
CA ILE A 239 -8.66 16.83 -18.06
C ILE A 239 -7.95 18.15 -17.77
N ASP A 240 -8.68 19.27 -17.77
CA ASP A 240 -8.10 20.62 -17.66
C ASP A 240 -6.95 20.85 -18.67
N GLU A 241 -7.13 20.39 -19.93
CA GLU A 241 -6.13 20.42 -21.02
C GLU A 241 -4.87 19.57 -20.78
N VAL A 242 -4.78 18.87 -19.65
CA VAL A 242 -3.69 17.93 -19.34
C VAL A 242 -3.97 16.57 -19.97
N ARG A 243 -2.91 15.95 -20.51
CA ARG A 243 -2.96 14.61 -21.12
C ARG A 243 -2.86 13.52 -20.06
N TRP A 244 -3.87 12.64 -20.02
CA TRP A 244 -3.99 11.52 -19.10
C TRP A 244 -4.13 10.20 -19.85
N ASP A 245 -3.37 9.19 -19.43
CA ASP A 245 -3.37 7.86 -20.04
C ASP A 245 -3.67 6.79 -18.95
N LEU A 246 -4.63 5.90 -19.24
CA LEU A 246 -5.06 4.81 -18.38
C LEU A 246 -4.16 3.59 -18.58
N LYS A 247 -3.77 2.96 -17.47
CA LYS A 247 -3.03 1.70 -17.47
C LYS A 247 -3.59 0.75 -16.43
N GLU A 248 -4.16 -0.35 -16.92
CA GLU A 248 -4.57 -1.48 -16.09
C GLU A 248 -3.38 -2.37 -15.75
N ILE A 249 -3.18 -2.63 -14.46
CA ILE A 249 -2.13 -3.50 -13.95
C ILE A 249 -2.76 -4.80 -13.46
N GLU A 250 -2.56 -5.87 -14.22
CA GLU A 250 -3.11 -7.19 -13.87
C GLU A 250 -2.09 -8.04 -13.10
N LYS A 251 -0.85 -8.09 -13.59
CA LYS A 251 0.17 -9.02 -13.07
C LYS A 251 0.96 -8.42 -11.91
N THR A 252 1.20 -9.25 -10.90
CA THR A 252 2.15 -8.94 -9.84
C THR A 252 3.58 -8.98 -10.39
N GLY A 253 4.36 -7.94 -10.11
CA GLY A 253 5.75 -7.86 -10.54
C GLY A 253 6.43 -6.60 -10.03
N LYS A 254 7.74 -6.70 -9.80
CA LYS A 254 8.53 -5.65 -9.14
C LYS A 254 8.41 -4.29 -9.86
N ASN A 255 8.45 -4.29 -11.19
CA ASN A 255 8.53 -3.07 -12.00
C ASN A 255 7.33 -2.87 -12.95
N LYS A 256 6.18 -3.53 -12.69
CA LYS A 256 5.06 -3.51 -13.64
C LYS A 256 4.46 -2.11 -13.83
N ILE A 257 4.33 -1.35 -12.75
CA ILE A 257 3.84 0.03 -12.79
C ILE A 257 4.81 0.94 -13.55
N ASP A 258 6.11 0.91 -13.21
CA ASP A 258 7.11 1.72 -13.91
C ASP A 258 7.21 1.37 -15.41
N ASN A 259 7.18 0.07 -15.74
CA ASN A 259 7.22 -0.38 -17.13
C ASN A 259 5.99 0.07 -17.95
N ALA A 260 4.83 0.27 -17.30
CA ALA A 260 3.64 0.80 -17.96
C ALA A 260 3.80 2.29 -18.35
N ILE A 261 4.66 3.02 -17.64
CA ILE A 261 4.83 4.48 -17.76
C ILE A 261 6.07 4.83 -18.61
N VAL A 262 7.21 4.15 -18.42
CA VAL A 262 8.55 4.59 -18.88
C VAL A 262 8.64 5.01 -20.36
N ASN A 263 7.95 4.31 -21.26
CA ASN A 263 8.03 4.54 -22.71
C ASN A 263 6.88 5.43 -23.25
N LYS A 264 6.11 6.06 -22.35
CA LYS A 264 4.87 6.77 -22.67
C LYS A 264 4.94 8.29 -22.47
N LYS A 265 6.13 8.84 -22.25
CA LYS A 265 6.38 10.29 -22.07
C LYS A 265 5.75 11.19 -23.13
N GLU A 266 5.78 10.77 -24.39
CA GLU A 266 5.21 11.55 -25.50
C GLU A 266 3.68 11.53 -25.51
N GLN A 267 3.07 10.49 -24.93
CA GLN A 267 1.63 10.27 -24.89
C GLN A 267 0.98 11.14 -23.81
N ALA A 268 1.51 11.08 -22.59
CA ALA A 268 0.97 11.77 -21.43
C ALA A 268 2.06 12.06 -20.39
N GLY A 269 1.90 13.14 -19.63
CA GLY A 269 2.70 13.44 -18.43
C GLY A 269 2.02 12.97 -17.14
N SER A 270 0.74 12.60 -17.21
CA SER A 270 -0.06 12.14 -16.08
C SER A 270 -0.73 10.80 -16.41
N PHE A 271 -0.85 9.91 -15.43
CA PHE A 271 -1.37 8.54 -15.64
C PHE A 271 -2.44 8.18 -14.62
N ILE A 272 -3.42 7.40 -15.08
CA ILE A 272 -4.35 6.70 -14.20
C ILE A 272 -3.91 5.24 -14.14
N ILE A 273 -3.53 4.79 -12.95
CA ILE A 273 -3.09 3.42 -12.72
C ILE A 273 -4.24 2.66 -12.07
N ASP A 274 -4.82 1.73 -12.81
CA ASP A 274 -5.88 0.87 -12.31
C ASP A 274 -5.29 -0.44 -11.80
N VAL A 275 -5.45 -0.68 -10.51
CA VAL A 275 -4.94 -1.84 -9.79
C VAL A 275 -6.05 -2.81 -9.36
N THR A 276 -7.24 -2.67 -9.91
CA THR A 276 -8.41 -3.53 -9.58
C THR A 276 -8.11 -5.00 -9.84
N LYS A 277 -7.42 -5.32 -10.95
CA LYS A 277 -7.12 -6.70 -11.35
C LYS A 277 -5.89 -7.31 -10.67
N THR A 278 -5.10 -6.52 -9.92
CA THR A 278 -3.88 -7.04 -9.29
C THR A 278 -4.11 -7.50 -7.85
N LEU A 279 -3.42 -8.57 -7.48
CA LEU A 279 -3.37 -9.08 -6.10
C LEU A 279 -2.38 -8.30 -5.21
N MET A 280 -1.79 -7.21 -5.72
CA MET A 280 -0.81 -6.40 -5.01
C MET A 280 -1.44 -5.60 -3.87
N GLY A 281 -0.79 -5.58 -2.70
CA GLY A 281 -1.20 -4.73 -1.58
C GLY A 281 -0.99 -3.24 -1.86
N ILE A 282 -1.80 -2.38 -1.25
CA ILE A 282 -1.74 -0.92 -1.43
C ILE A 282 -0.38 -0.36 -0.99
N ASP A 283 0.17 -0.83 0.12
CA ASP A 283 1.49 -0.39 0.61
C ASP A 283 2.63 -0.74 -0.38
N GLU A 284 2.50 -1.88 -1.06
CA GLU A 284 3.47 -2.29 -2.08
C GLU A 284 3.36 -1.38 -3.32
N ILE A 285 2.13 -1.00 -3.70
CA ILE A 285 1.88 -0.04 -4.79
C ILE A 285 2.47 1.32 -4.44
N TYR A 286 2.21 1.83 -3.23
CA TYR A 286 2.72 3.13 -2.77
C TYR A 286 4.24 3.15 -2.75
N SER A 287 4.87 2.07 -2.26
CA SER A 287 6.33 1.91 -2.28
C SER A 287 6.91 1.93 -3.70
N LYS A 288 6.17 1.40 -4.69
CA LYS A 288 6.60 1.45 -6.10
C LYS A 288 6.42 2.83 -6.70
N ILE A 289 5.31 3.51 -6.40
CA ILE A 289 5.06 4.89 -6.84
C ILE A 289 6.12 5.83 -6.26
N ASP A 290 6.47 5.68 -4.98
CA ASP A 290 7.53 6.45 -4.33
C ASP A 290 8.87 6.32 -5.06
N ARG A 291 9.25 5.09 -5.44
CA ARG A 291 10.46 4.83 -6.25
C ARG A 291 10.40 5.47 -7.64
N ILE A 292 9.23 5.52 -8.26
CA ILE A 292 9.03 6.18 -9.56
C ILE A 292 9.27 7.68 -9.42
N TYR A 293 8.66 8.32 -8.43
CA TYR A 293 8.85 9.75 -8.19
C TYR A 293 10.27 10.11 -7.74
N PHE A 294 10.92 9.23 -6.97
CA PHE A 294 12.33 9.41 -6.58
C PHE A 294 13.31 9.33 -7.77
N ASN A 295 12.94 8.59 -8.83
CA ASN A 295 13.80 8.40 -9.98
C ASN A 295 13.84 9.64 -10.89
N ARG A 296 15.02 10.27 -11.01
CA ARG A 296 15.22 11.46 -11.85
C ARG A 296 14.97 11.22 -13.34
N HIS A 297 15.07 9.97 -13.80
CA HIS A 297 14.69 9.60 -15.17
C HIS A 297 13.17 9.63 -15.42
N ARG A 298 12.37 9.95 -14.39
CA ARG A 298 10.92 10.11 -14.42
C ARG A 298 10.49 11.53 -14.04
N ASP A 299 11.36 12.53 -14.13
CA ASP A 299 11.03 13.93 -13.79
C ASP A 299 9.94 14.54 -14.70
N TRP A 300 9.69 13.92 -15.85
CA TRP A 300 8.62 14.28 -16.76
C TRP A 300 7.22 13.80 -16.31
N LEU A 301 7.17 12.89 -15.33
CA LEU A 301 5.92 12.40 -14.75
C LEU A 301 5.42 13.42 -13.72
N GLU A 302 4.26 13.99 -14.00
CA GLU A 302 3.62 15.00 -13.16
C GLU A 302 2.73 14.33 -12.11
N ASN A 303 1.70 13.62 -12.56
CA ASN A 303 0.65 13.12 -11.67
C ASN A 303 0.34 11.63 -11.90
N ILE A 304 0.03 10.91 -10.82
CA ILE A 304 -0.54 9.57 -10.87
C ILE A 304 -1.85 9.56 -10.07
N ILE A 305 -2.95 9.14 -10.69
CA ILE A 305 -4.18 8.78 -9.99
C ILE A 305 -4.20 7.26 -9.84
N LEU A 306 -4.36 6.78 -8.61
CA LEU A 306 -4.49 5.35 -8.34
C LEU A 306 -5.97 4.98 -8.18
N VAL A 307 -6.44 4.05 -8.99
CA VAL A 307 -7.83 3.56 -8.97
C VAL A 307 -7.85 2.09 -8.60
N LYS A 308 -8.77 1.70 -7.70
CA LYS A 308 -9.02 0.31 -7.34
C LYS A 308 -10.51 0.13 -7.05
N ASP A 309 -11.10 -0.95 -7.56
CA ASP A 309 -12.48 -1.35 -7.26
C ASP A 309 -13.50 -0.21 -7.47
N MET A 310 -13.36 0.53 -8.59
CA MET A 310 -14.19 1.70 -8.96
C MET A 310 -13.99 2.96 -8.11
N GLU A 311 -12.98 3.00 -7.24
CA GLU A 311 -12.70 4.13 -6.36
C GLU A 311 -11.30 4.71 -6.60
N ILE A 312 -11.18 6.03 -6.44
CA ILE A 312 -9.88 6.70 -6.39
C ILE A 312 -9.29 6.44 -4.99
N ILE A 313 -8.19 5.69 -4.95
CA ILE A 313 -7.47 5.39 -3.72
C ILE A 313 -6.66 6.60 -3.28
N ASP A 314 -5.85 7.17 -4.19
CA ASP A 314 -5.02 8.33 -3.92
C ASP A 314 -4.62 9.06 -5.22
N ILE A 315 -4.14 10.29 -5.08
CA ILE A 315 -3.61 11.13 -6.15
C ILE A 315 -2.24 11.62 -5.73
N PHE A 316 -1.25 11.34 -6.56
CA PHE A 316 0.15 11.68 -6.33
C PHE A 316 0.57 12.82 -7.26
N GLU A 317 1.06 13.91 -6.68
CA GLU A 317 1.65 15.05 -7.37
C GLU A 317 3.17 15.03 -7.15
N ARG A 318 3.96 15.36 -8.17
CA ARG A 318 5.41 15.58 -8.02
C ARG A 318 5.67 16.78 -7.08
N LYS A 319 6.74 16.67 -6.29
CA LYS A 319 7.27 17.77 -5.47
C LYS A 319 8.02 18.81 -6.28
#